data_AF-A0A1R4JEV9-F1
#
_entry.id   AF-A0A1R4JEV9-F1
#
_cell.length_a   1.000
_cell.length_b   1.000
_cell.length_c   1.000
_cell.angle_alpha   90.00
_cell.angle_beta   90.00
_cell.angle_gamma   90.00
#
_symmetry.space_group_name_H-M   'P 1'
#
loop_
_entity.id
_entity.type
_entity.pdbx_description
1 polymer ?
#
loop_
_entity_poly.entity_id
_entity_poly.type
_entity_poly.pdbx_seq_one_letter_code
_entity_poly.pdbx_strand_id
1 'polypeptide(L)'
;MVTAAQIPGYTAGTWKLDPVHSTVTFSIRHLMVSKVRGSFTEFDATIVTGEEITDSSVTASVTVASVNTGEPNRDGHLRTGDFFDAETYPTIDFHSTAVRSEKNDVLVDGDLTLRGVTKPVTFTVEVGGFAKDFEGNVKAGATATTTIKRGDFGLNYNAALETGGVLLGDDVTITLDLQGTLQG
;
A
#
# COMPACT_ATOMS: atom_id res chain seq x y z
N MET A 1 5.06 -19.84 12.59
CA MET A 1 5.74 -19.25 11.43
C MET A 1 5.06 -19.86 10.23
N VAL A 2 4.44 -19.02 9.42
CA VAL A 2 3.98 -19.34 8.07
C VAL A 2 5.20 -19.67 7.20
N THR A 3 5.19 -20.84 6.59
CA THR A 3 6.21 -21.26 5.61
C THR A 3 5.61 -21.41 4.23
N ALA A 4 6.44 -21.42 3.19
CA ALA A 4 5.99 -21.67 1.81
C ALA A 4 5.17 -22.98 1.71
N ALA A 5 5.63 -24.04 2.37
CA ALA A 5 4.97 -25.36 2.38
C ALA A 5 3.57 -25.36 3.01
N GLN A 6 3.25 -24.38 3.86
CA GLN A 6 1.93 -24.25 4.49
C GLN A 6 0.93 -23.49 3.63
N ILE A 7 1.38 -22.82 2.57
CA ILE A 7 0.53 -22.05 1.67
C ILE A 7 0.21 -22.93 0.45
N PRO A 8 -1.04 -23.42 0.30
CA PRO A 8 -1.39 -24.29 -0.82
C PRO A 8 -1.12 -23.60 -2.17
N GLY A 9 -0.40 -24.30 -3.04
CA GLY A 9 -0.06 -23.80 -4.38
C GLY A 9 1.05 -22.75 -4.41
N TYR A 10 1.75 -22.51 -3.30
CA TYR A 10 2.89 -21.59 -3.27
C TYR A 10 3.85 -21.86 -4.43
N THR A 11 4.17 -20.80 -5.15
CA THR A 11 5.02 -20.86 -6.33
C THR A 11 6.10 -19.78 -6.18
N ALA A 12 7.37 -20.18 -6.28
CA ALA A 12 8.49 -19.26 -6.37
C ALA A 12 8.53 -18.63 -7.77
N GLY A 13 8.87 -17.35 -7.86
CA GLY A 13 8.99 -16.65 -9.13
C GLY A 13 8.71 -15.16 -9.05
N THR A 14 8.74 -14.51 -10.21
CA THR A 14 8.44 -13.09 -10.35
C THR A 14 6.97 -12.92 -10.69
N TRP A 15 6.28 -12.04 -9.97
CA TRP A 15 4.87 -11.73 -10.15
C TRP A 15 4.73 -10.27 -10.52
N LYS A 16 3.95 -10.00 -11.56
CA LYS A 16 3.53 -8.65 -11.90
C LYS A 16 2.14 -8.40 -11.33
N LEU A 17 1.96 -7.31 -10.60
CA LEU A 17 0.66 -6.93 -10.09
C LEU A 17 -0.32 -6.69 -11.24
N ASP A 18 -1.53 -7.21 -11.09
CA ASP A 18 -2.65 -6.96 -11.99
C ASP A 18 -3.43 -5.74 -11.47
N PRO A 19 -3.36 -4.58 -12.15
CA PRO A 19 -4.06 -3.38 -11.70
C PRO A 19 -5.58 -3.48 -11.78
N VAL A 20 -6.14 -4.41 -12.57
CA VAL A 20 -7.59 -4.59 -12.72
C VAL A 20 -8.19 -5.30 -11.50
N HIS A 21 -7.42 -6.21 -10.89
CA HIS A 21 -7.86 -7.02 -9.74
C HIS A 21 -7.18 -6.63 -8.43
N SER A 22 -6.62 -5.42 -8.38
CA SER A 22 -5.95 -4.91 -7.19
C SER A 22 -6.49 -3.54 -6.80
N THR A 23 -6.37 -3.19 -5.51
CA THR A 23 -6.70 -1.87 -5.00
C THR A 23 -5.64 -1.36 -4.04
N VAL A 24 -5.37 -0.05 -4.10
CA VAL A 24 -4.53 0.67 -3.14
C VAL A 24 -5.38 1.74 -2.49
N THR A 25 -5.79 1.51 -1.24
CA THR A 25 -6.70 2.40 -0.52
C THR A 25 -6.08 2.95 0.75
N PHE A 26 -6.54 4.13 1.15
CA PHE A 26 -6.20 4.73 2.43
C PHE A 26 -7.43 5.31 3.12
N SER A 27 -7.34 5.46 4.44
CA SER A 27 -8.35 6.18 5.22
C SER A 27 -7.73 7.01 6.33
N ILE A 28 -8.36 8.15 6.60
CA ILE A 28 -7.94 9.12 7.61
C ILE A 28 -9.17 9.61 8.38
N ARG A 29 -9.01 9.91 9.68
CA ARG A 29 -10.07 10.53 10.47
C ARG A 29 -10.27 11.98 10.10
N HIS A 30 -11.52 12.39 9.90
CA HIS A 30 -11.95 13.76 9.69
C HIS A 30 -12.76 14.23 10.89
N LEU A 31 -12.36 15.37 11.48
CA LEU A 31 -12.89 15.94 12.73
C LEU A 31 -12.94 14.92 13.89
N MET A 32 -12.12 13.86 13.81
CA MET A 32 -12.13 12.67 14.69
C MET A 32 -13.43 11.85 14.75
N VAL A 33 -14.50 12.29 14.10
CA VAL A 33 -15.84 11.66 14.15
C VAL A 33 -16.12 10.75 12.97
N SER A 34 -15.53 10.99 11.80
CA SER A 34 -15.78 10.21 10.58
C SER A 34 -14.46 9.84 9.88
N LYS A 35 -14.54 8.98 8.84
CA LYS A 35 -13.40 8.62 8.00
C LYS A 35 -13.61 9.14 6.58
N VAL A 36 -12.60 9.82 6.05
CA VAL A 36 -12.44 10.03 4.62
C VAL A 36 -11.66 8.84 4.08
N ARG A 37 -12.09 8.31 2.94
CA ARG A 37 -11.42 7.24 2.21
C ARG A 37 -10.94 7.77 0.86
N GLY A 38 -9.80 7.27 0.43
CA GLY A 38 -9.29 7.51 -0.91
C GLY A 38 -8.55 6.30 -1.44
N SER A 39 -8.17 6.39 -2.71
CA SER A 39 -7.39 5.39 -3.41
C SER A 39 -6.41 6.06 -4.37
N PHE A 40 -5.40 5.30 -4.78
CA PHE A 40 -4.61 5.61 -5.98
C PHE A 40 -5.09 4.68 -7.10
N THR A 41 -5.45 5.23 -8.26
CA THR A 41 -5.98 4.45 -9.39
C THR A 41 -4.90 4.04 -10.39
N GLU A 42 -3.70 4.58 -10.28
CA GLU A 42 -2.54 4.19 -11.08
C GLU A 42 -1.42 3.75 -10.14
N PHE A 43 -1.05 2.48 -10.25
CA PHE A 43 -0.06 1.86 -9.41
C PHE A 43 0.54 0.65 -10.11
N ASP A 44 1.72 0.25 -9.63
CA ASP A 44 2.44 -0.89 -10.15
C ASP A 44 3.21 -1.57 -9.02
N ALA A 45 3.36 -2.90 -9.10
CA ALA A 45 4.23 -3.63 -8.19
C ALA A 45 4.82 -4.87 -8.85
N THR A 46 6.03 -5.20 -8.42
CA THR A 46 6.70 -6.46 -8.72
C THR A 46 6.98 -7.18 -7.42
N ILE A 47 6.56 -8.43 -7.33
CA ILE A 47 6.79 -9.31 -6.19
C ILE A 47 7.69 -10.43 -6.66
N VAL A 48 8.76 -10.73 -5.93
CA VAL A 48 9.59 -11.90 -6.18
C VAL A 48 9.43 -12.83 -5.01
N THR A 49 8.82 -14.00 -5.21
CA THR A 49 8.71 -15.04 -4.19
C THR A 49 9.91 -15.99 -4.27
N GLY A 50 10.56 -16.22 -3.14
CA GLY A 50 11.67 -17.17 -3.01
C GLY A 50 11.21 -18.62 -2.82
N GLU A 51 12.14 -19.54 -2.51
CA GLU A 51 11.77 -20.90 -2.11
C GLU A 51 11.04 -20.89 -0.77
N GLU A 52 11.53 -20.09 0.18
CA GLU A 52 10.80 -19.72 1.39
C GLU A 52 10.19 -18.32 1.26
N ILE A 53 9.06 -18.12 1.95
CA ILE A 53 8.37 -16.82 1.93
C ILE A 53 9.26 -15.69 2.47
N THR A 54 10.16 -15.98 3.40
CA THR A 54 11.11 -15.01 3.97
C THR A 54 12.19 -14.56 3.01
N ASP A 55 12.41 -15.28 1.91
CA ASP A 55 13.37 -14.93 0.86
C ASP A 55 12.73 -14.03 -0.22
N SER A 56 11.47 -13.63 0.00
CA SER A 56 10.71 -12.84 -0.96
C SER A 56 11.05 -11.35 -0.86
N SER A 57 10.74 -10.61 -1.93
CA SER A 57 10.89 -9.14 -1.97
C SER A 57 9.76 -8.48 -2.76
N VAL A 58 9.52 -7.20 -2.47
CA VAL A 58 8.48 -6.38 -3.08
C VAL A 58 9.06 -5.02 -3.46
N THR A 59 8.75 -4.56 -4.67
CA THR A 59 8.91 -3.16 -5.09
C THR A 59 7.59 -2.68 -5.65
N ALA A 60 7.12 -1.52 -5.19
CA ALA A 60 5.84 -0.95 -5.60
C ALA A 60 5.91 0.56 -5.74
N SER A 61 5.04 1.12 -6.57
CA SER A 61 4.89 2.56 -6.77
C SER A 61 3.43 2.90 -7.04
N VAL A 62 2.99 4.09 -6.59
CA VAL A 62 1.71 4.68 -6.98
C VAL A 62 1.95 6.06 -7.58
N THR A 63 1.19 6.43 -8.62
CA THR A 63 1.23 7.79 -9.19
C THR A 63 0.38 8.72 -8.33
N VAL A 64 0.98 9.78 -7.78
CA VAL A 64 0.29 10.72 -6.88
C VAL A 64 -0.89 11.40 -7.57
N ALA A 65 -0.75 11.76 -8.85
CA ALA A 65 -1.81 12.40 -9.61
C ALA A 65 -3.09 11.53 -9.70
N SER A 66 -2.98 10.22 -9.52
CA SER A 66 -4.10 9.28 -9.55
C SER A 66 -4.91 9.23 -8.24
N VAL A 67 -4.60 10.08 -7.26
CA VAL A 67 -5.37 10.17 -6.02
C VAL A 67 -6.85 10.47 -6.31
N ASN A 68 -7.72 9.70 -5.66
CA ASN A 68 -9.16 9.79 -5.82
C ASN A 68 -9.85 9.58 -4.46
N THR A 69 -10.66 10.56 -4.06
CA THR A 69 -11.51 10.49 -2.86
C THR A 69 -12.99 10.65 -3.19
N GLY A 70 -13.34 10.63 -4.48
CA GLY A 70 -14.70 10.84 -5.00
C GLY A 70 -15.15 12.31 -4.96
N GLU A 71 -14.26 13.26 -4.69
CA GLU A 71 -14.58 14.70 -4.70
C GLU A 71 -13.47 15.48 -5.42
N PRO A 72 -13.74 15.98 -6.64
CA PRO A 72 -12.71 16.55 -7.50
C PRO A 72 -11.91 17.73 -6.90
N ASN A 73 -12.52 18.59 -6.08
CA ASN A 73 -11.80 19.72 -5.50
C ASN A 73 -10.78 19.26 -4.45
N ARG A 74 -11.17 18.33 -3.59
CA ARG A 74 -10.28 17.69 -2.61
C ARG A 74 -9.18 16.91 -3.31
N ASP A 75 -9.49 16.18 -4.38
CA ASP A 75 -8.47 15.47 -5.17
C ASP A 75 -7.48 16.45 -5.80
N GLY A 76 -7.96 17.61 -6.28
CA GLY A 76 -7.11 18.71 -6.70
C GLY A 76 -6.22 19.23 -5.57
N HIS A 77 -6.77 19.45 -4.37
CA HIS A 77 -6.01 19.93 -3.21
C HIS A 77 -4.96 18.93 -2.72
N LEU A 78 -5.27 17.63 -2.72
CA LEU A 78 -4.33 16.58 -2.33
C LEU A 78 -3.08 16.55 -3.21
N ARG A 79 -3.17 17.00 -4.47
CA ARG A 79 -2.04 17.06 -5.40
C ARG A 79 -1.14 18.29 -5.21
N THR A 80 -1.55 19.29 -4.44
CA THR A 80 -0.77 20.53 -4.28
C THR A 80 0.33 20.39 -3.23
N GLY A 81 1.18 21.43 -3.13
CA GLY A 81 2.22 21.59 -2.11
C GLY A 81 1.75 21.54 -0.65
N ASP A 82 0.46 21.70 -0.38
CA ASP A 82 -0.10 21.55 0.97
C ASP A 82 -0.13 20.07 1.41
N PHE A 83 -0.18 19.15 0.44
CA PHE A 83 -0.29 17.71 0.62
C PHE A 83 0.83 16.99 -0.14
N PHE A 84 0.49 16.19 -1.15
CA PHE A 84 1.42 15.27 -1.78
C PHE A 84 2.42 15.96 -2.70
N ASP A 85 2.12 17.17 -3.19
CA ASP A 85 2.98 17.95 -4.09
C ASP A 85 3.36 17.14 -5.34
N ALA A 86 2.33 16.75 -6.10
CA ALA A 86 2.42 15.79 -7.21
C ALA A 86 3.34 16.26 -8.34
N GLU A 87 3.53 17.57 -8.51
CA GLU A 87 4.45 18.12 -9.51
C GLU A 87 5.92 17.89 -9.12
N THR A 88 6.23 17.98 -7.83
CA THR A 88 7.59 17.78 -7.30
C THR A 88 7.89 16.31 -7.00
N TYR A 89 6.90 15.59 -6.47
CA TYR A 89 6.97 14.18 -6.07
C TYR A 89 5.85 13.40 -6.79
N PRO A 90 6.08 12.96 -8.03
CA PRO A 90 5.03 12.33 -8.84
C PRO A 90 4.66 10.92 -8.37
N THR A 91 5.52 10.28 -7.58
CA THR A 91 5.35 8.91 -7.09
C THR A 91 5.42 8.82 -5.57
N ILE A 92 4.78 7.78 -5.04
CA ILE A 92 5.03 7.27 -3.69
C ILE A 92 5.57 5.85 -3.89
N ASP A 93 6.76 5.60 -3.36
CA ASP A 93 7.53 4.39 -3.67
C ASP A 93 7.73 3.54 -2.42
N PHE A 94 7.65 2.23 -2.57
CA PHE A 94 7.90 1.25 -1.52
C PHE A 94 8.91 0.20 -1.97
N HIS A 95 9.92 -0.03 -1.14
CA HIS A 95 10.89 -1.10 -1.33
C HIS A 95 11.01 -1.94 -0.06
N SER A 96 10.73 -3.24 -0.16
CA SER A 96 10.87 -4.14 0.99
C SER A 96 12.33 -4.27 1.42
N THR A 97 12.57 -4.29 2.72
CA THR A 97 13.88 -4.56 3.32
C THR A 97 13.94 -5.95 3.95
N ALA A 98 12.79 -6.52 4.35
CA ALA A 98 12.69 -7.89 4.82
C ALA A 98 11.26 -8.43 4.67
N VAL A 99 11.15 -9.74 4.43
CA VAL A 99 9.91 -10.49 4.64
C VAL A 99 10.11 -11.43 5.82
N ARG A 100 9.24 -11.29 6.82
CA ARG A 100 9.27 -12.10 8.03
C ARG A 100 7.98 -12.88 8.13
N SER A 101 8.04 -14.02 8.79
CA SER A 101 6.83 -14.65 9.30
C SER A 101 6.83 -14.54 10.82
N GLU A 102 5.70 -14.20 11.41
CA GLU A 102 5.51 -14.22 12.85
C GLU A 102 4.18 -14.89 13.18
N LYS A 103 4.21 -15.96 13.98
CA LYS A 103 3.01 -16.76 14.30
C LYS A 103 2.30 -17.22 13.03
N ASN A 104 1.15 -16.60 12.70
CA ASN A 104 0.30 -16.86 11.55
C ASN A 104 0.28 -15.71 10.54
N ASP A 105 1.08 -14.66 10.77
CA ASP A 105 1.13 -13.47 9.94
C ASP A 105 2.42 -13.48 9.09
N VAL A 106 2.31 -12.91 7.91
CA VAL A 106 3.46 -12.51 7.10
C VAL A 106 3.63 -11.01 7.28
N LEU A 107 4.83 -10.57 7.61
CA LEU A 107 5.17 -9.17 7.79
C LEU A 107 6.15 -8.77 6.69
N VAL A 108 5.86 -7.67 6.01
CA VAL A 108 6.74 -7.08 4.99
C VAL A 108 7.23 -5.75 5.53
N ASP A 109 8.48 -5.72 5.95
CA ASP A 109 9.16 -4.49 6.32
C ASP A 109 9.71 -3.82 5.06
N GLY A 110 9.67 -2.50 5.01
CA GLY A 110 10.25 -1.77 3.90
C GLY A 110 10.31 -0.27 4.11
N ASP A 111 10.96 0.38 3.17
CA ASP A 111 11.11 1.82 3.11
C ASP A 111 9.99 2.40 2.24
N LEU A 112 9.13 3.20 2.87
CA LEU A 112 8.12 4.00 2.19
C LEU A 112 8.67 5.40 1.96
N THR A 113 8.72 5.84 0.71
CA THR A 113 9.10 7.21 0.33
C THR A 113 7.87 7.98 -0.10
N LEU A 114 7.55 9.03 0.65
CA LEU A 114 6.39 9.89 0.44
C LEU A 114 6.83 11.34 0.59
N ARG A 115 6.58 12.15 -0.44
CA ARG A 115 6.96 13.57 -0.48
C ARG A 115 8.46 13.80 -0.20
N GLY A 116 9.32 12.95 -0.78
CA GLY A 116 10.77 13.01 -0.60
C GLY A 116 11.29 12.56 0.77
N VAL A 117 10.42 12.13 1.68
CA VAL A 117 10.81 11.60 2.99
C VAL A 117 10.64 10.10 3.00
N THR A 118 11.71 9.38 3.36
CA THR A 118 11.71 7.92 3.51
C THR A 118 11.60 7.52 4.97
N LYS A 119 10.67 6.60 5.28
CA LYS A 119 10.49 6.02 6.62
C LYS A 119 10.30 4.50 6.55
N PRO A 120 10.80 3.75 7.55
CA PRO A 120 10.50 2.34 7.66
C PRO A 120 9.02 2.15 8.03
N VAL A 121 8.36 1.22 7.34
CA VAL A 121 6.99 0.78 7.62
C VAL A 121 6.90 -0.73 7.55
N THR A 122 5.95 -1.31 8.27
CA THR A 122 5.67 -2.75 8.23
C THR A 122 4.23 -2.96 7.77
N PHE A 123 4.05 -3.72 6.70
CA PHE A 123 2.75 -4.23 6.29
C PHE A 123 2.51 -5.61 6.90
N THR A 124 1.34 -5.80 7.51
CA THR A 124 0.83 -7.13 7.84
C THR A 124 0.12 -7.67 6.61
N VAL A 125 0.51 -8.86 6.16
CA VAL A 125 0.07 -9.49 4.92
C VAL A 125 -0.63 -10.80 5.22
N GLU A 126 -1.82 -10.96 4.66
CA GLU A 126 -2.54 -12.23 4.58
C GLU A 126 -2.40 -12.77 3.16
N VAL A 127 -1.77 -13.95 3.03
CA VAL A 127 -1.63 -14.60 1.72
C VAL A 127 -2.94 -15.33 1.41
N GLY A 128 -3.70 -14.80 0.45
CA GLY A 128 -4.99 -15.34 0.02
C GLY A 128 -4.87 -16.63 -0.81
N GLY A 129 -3.68 -16.93 -1.32
CA GLY A 129 -3.34 -18.20 -1.97
C GLY A 129 -2.97 -18.07 -3.44
N PHE A 130 -2.82 -19.23 -4.09
CA PHE A 130 -2.36 -19.36 -5.46
C PHE A 130 -3.34 -20.20 -6.28
N ALA A 131 -3.62 -19.78 -7.50
CA ALA A 131 -4.58 -20.46 -8.38
C ALA A 131 -4.23 -20.26 -9.86
N LYS A 132 -4.84 -21.05 -10.75
CA LYS A 132 -4.86 -20.76 -12.19
C LYS A 132 -6.15 -20.04 -12.54
N ASP A 133 -6.08 -19.04 -13.41
CA ASP A 133 -7.26 -18.42 -14.01
C ASP A 133 -7.83 -19.29 -15.17
N PHE A 134 -8.90 -18.81 -15.80
CA PHE A 134 -9.55 -19.49 -16.92
C PHE A 134 -8.69 -19.60 -18.18
N GLU A 135 -7.65 -18.77 -18.30
CA GLU A 135 -6.70 -18.75 -19.41
C GLU A 135 -5.44 -19.60 -19.10
N GLY A 136 -5.36 -20.13 -17.88
CA GLY A 136 -4.27 -20.99 -17.41
C GLY A 136 -3.10 -20.25 -16.77
N ASN A 137 -3.17 -18.91 -16.65
CA ASN A 137 -2.12 -18.14 -15.99
C ASN A 137 -2.14 -18.39 -14.48
N VAL A 138 -0.96 -18.47 -13.87
CA VAL A 138 -0.85 -18.62 -12.42
C VAL A 138 -1.00 -17.26 -11.76
N LYS A 139 -1.90 -17.18 -10.79
CA LYS A 139 -2.25 -16.00 -10.00
C LYS A 139 -1.87 -16.22 -8.53
N ALA A 140 -1.50 -15.14 -7.87
CA ALA A 140 -1.32 -15.07 -6.43
C ALA A 140 -2.18 -13.94 -5.87
N GLY A 141 -2.88 -14.18 -4.76
CA GLY A 141 -3.70 -13.17 -4.07
C GLY A 141 -3.15 -12.88 -2.68
N ALA A 142 -3.23 -11.62 -2.26
CA ALA A 142 -2.91 -11.20 -0.89
C ALA A 142 -3.71 -9.98 -0.47
N THR A 143 -3.94 -9.83 0.83
CA THR A 143 -4.36 -8.55 1.43
C THR A 143 -3.23 -8.04 2.31
N ALA A 144 -3.09 -6.72 2.41
CA ALA A 144 -2.08 -6.11 3.27
C ALA A 144 -2.61 -4.86 3.96
N THR A 145 -2.20 -4.63 5.20
CA THR A 145 -2.57 -3.43 5.95
C THR A 145 -1.39 -2.87 6.73
N THR A 146 -1.31 -1.55 6.79
CA THR A 146 -0.45 -0.82 7.73
C THR A 146 -1.12 0.46 8.20
N THR A 147 -0.55 1.11 9.21
CA THR A 147 -0.93 2.48 9.61
C THR A 147 0.33 3.31 9.76
N ILE A 148 0.35 4.46 9.09
CA ILE A 148 1.46 5.42 9.13
C ILE A 148 1.01 6.72 9.78
N LYS A 149 1.97 7.53 10.22
CA LYS A 149 1.74 8.91 10.65
C LYS A 149 2.08 9.87 9.54
N ARG A 150 1.11 10.63 9.04
CA ARG A 150 1.36 11.56 7.93
C ARG A 150 2.35 12.67 8.31
N GLY A 151 2.38 13.06 9.58
CA GLY A 151 3.33 14.06 10.10
C GLY A 151 4.79 13.64 9.94
N ASP A 152 5.08 12.34 10.03
CA ASP A 152 6.44 11.80 9.87
C ASP A 152 6.99 12.01 8.45
N PHE A 153 6.11 12.20 7.47
CA PHE A 153 6.42 12.49 6.05
C PHE A 153 6.27 13.97 5.70
N GLY A 154 6.11 14.85 6.71
CA GLY A 154 5.95 16.29 6.51
C GLY A 154 4.57 16.71 5.98
N LEU A 155 3.59 15.80 5.89
CA LEU A 155 2.21 16.11 5.52
C LEU A 155 1.48 16.70 6.72
N ASN A 156 1.72 17.98 7.01
CA ASN A 156 1.28 18.62 8.26
C ASN A 156 0.01 19.49 8.13
N TYR A 157 -0.62 19.55 6.95
CA TYR A 157 -1.81 20.38 6.73
C TYR A 157 -2.89 20.11 7.78
N ASN A 158 -3.43 21.18 8.35
CA ASN A 158 -4.59 21.18 9.23
C ASN A 158 -5.22 22.58 9.20
N ALA A 159 -6.54 22.65 9.37
CA ALA A 159 -7.25 23.90 9.60
C ALA A 159 -7.58 24.07 11.08
N ALA A 160 -7.61 25.32 11.55
CA ALA A 160 -8.10 25.64 12.89
C ALA A 160 -9.61 25.33 13.00
N LEU A 161 -10.02 24.75 14.13
CA LEU A 161 -11.41 24.46 14.44
C LEU A 161 -11.88 25.35 15.60
N GLU A 162 -13.05 25.97 15.46
CA GLU A 162 -13.65 26.78 16.54
C GLU A 162 -13.90 25.98 17.82
N THR A 163 -14.16 24.68 17.69
CA THR A 163 -14.45 23.76 18.79
C THR A 163 -13.20 23.25 19.52
N GLY A 164 -12.00 23.62 19.06
CA GLY A 164 -10.78 22.88 19.39
C GLY A 164 -10.72 21.51 18.72
N GLY A 165 -9.55 20.86 18.77
CA GLY A 165 -9.29 19.57 18.10
C GLY A 165 -8.55 19.71 16.77
N VAL A 166 -8.54 18.64 15.96
CA VAL A 166 -7.86 18.62 14.66
C VAL A 166 -8.82 18.26 13.53
N LEU A 167 -8.67 18.94 12.39
CA LEU A 167 -9.45 18.67 11.19
C LEU A 167 -9.13 17.28 10.63
N LEU A 168 -7.84 16.95 10.53
CA LEU A 168 -7.35 15.69 10.00
C LEU A 168 -6.51 14.97 11.06
N GLY A 169 -6.83 13.71 11.32
CA GLY A 169 -6.00 12.84 12.15
C GLY A 169 -4.59 12.68 11.60
N ASP A 170 -3.66 12.25 12.44
CA ASP A 170 -2.28 11.99 12.02
C ASP A 170 -2.11 10.56 11.46
N ASP A 171 -2.87 9.62 12.01
CA ASP A 171 -2.84 8.22 11.58
C ASP A 171 -3.60 8.04 10.24
N VAL A 172 -2.93 7.44 9.28
CA VAL A 172 -3.47 7.03 7.98
C VAL A 172 -3.36 5.52 7.86
N THR A 173 -4.49 4.84 7.80
CA THR A 173 -4.53 3.39 7.54
C THR A 173 -4.46 3.16 6.04
N ILE A 174 -3.54 2.30 5.61
CA ILE A 174 -3.39 1.86 4.21
C ILE A 174 -3.88 0.41 4.15
N THR A 175 -4.75 0.11 3.18
CA THR A 175 -5.27 -1.23 2.93
C THR A 175 -5.12 -1.57 1.46
N LEU A 176 -4.53 -2.74 1.19
CA LEU A 176 -4.25 -3.25 -0.13
C LEU A 176 -4.99 -4.57 -0.32
N ASP A 177 -5.66 -4.71 -1.47
CA ASP A 177 -6.14 -5.98 -1.99
C ASP A 177 -5.37 -6.23 -3.28
N LEU A 178 -4.64 -7.34 -3.38
CA LEU A 178 -3.63 -7.52 -4.41
C LEU A 178 -3.84 -8.84 -5.14
N GLN A 179 -3.72 -8.79 -6.47
CA GLN A 179 -3.57 -9.97 -7.30
C GLN A 179 -2.37 -9.80 -8.22
N GLY A 180 -1.48 -10.79 -8.24
CA GLY A 180 -0.33 -10.84 -9.14
C GLY A 180 -0.44 -11.98 -10.14
N THR A 181 0.18 -11.82 -11.30
CA THR A 181 0.33 -12.87 -12.33
C THR A 181 1.79 -13.29 -12.42
N LEU A 182 2.05 -14.59 -12.35
CA LEU A 182 3.39 -15.15 -12.51
C LEU A 182 3.96 -14.76 -13.88
N GLN A 183 5.20 -14.32 -13.90
CA GLN A 183 5.96 -13.98 -15.10
C GLN A 183 6.82 -15.19 -15.48
N GLY A 184 6.64 -15.70 -16.70
CA GLY A 184 7.34 -16.88 -17.23
C GLY A 184 6.94 -17.18 -18.65
#